data_AF-R9K5Y1-F1
#
_entry.id   AF-R9K5Y1-F1
#
_cell.length_a   1.000
_cell.length_b   1.000
_cell.length_c   1.000
_cell.angle_alpha   90.00
_cell.angle_beta   90.00
_cell.angle_gamma   90.00
#
_symmetry.space_group_name_H-M   'P 1'
#
loop_
_entity.id
_entity.type
_entity.pdbx_description
1 polymer ?
#
loop_
_entity_poly.entity_id
_entity_poly.type
_entity_poly.pdbx_seq_one_letter_code
_entity_poly.pdbx_strand_id
1 'polypeptide(L)' 'MEELFKNVSDEELKFLYEQILAGRIEGLRPRCLDEYIRQVKDIFPLSFGEAWRYTEKVFWDEVGKRYFASL' A
#
# COMPACT_ATOMS: atom_id res chain seq x y z
N MET A 1 -1.84 -12.56 1.38
CA MET A 1 -2.67 -11.76 0.46
C MET A 1 -1.74 -11.01 -0.48
N GLU A 2 -1.49 -11.55 -1.66
CA GLU A 2 -0.53 -10.97 -2.62
C GLU A 2 -1.18 -10.06 -3.66
N GLU A 3 -2.51 -9.96 -3.66
CA GLU A 3 -3.29 -9.29 -4.71
C GLU A 3 -4.10 -8.09 -4.19
N LEU A 4 -3.74 -7.52 -3.03
CA LEU A 4 -4.47 -6.43 -2.37
C LEU A 4 -4.66 -5.20 -3.29
N PHE A 5 -3.67 -4.92 -4.14
CA PHE A 5 -3.69 -3.81 -5.09
C PHE A 5 -3.87 -4.25 -6.56
N LYS A 6 -4.10 -5.54 -6.83
CA LYS A 6 -4.13 -6.09 -8.21
C LYS A 6 -5.19 -5.44 -9.10
N ASN A 7 -6.35 -5.08 -8.53
CA ASN A 7 -7.46 -4.48 -9.26
C ASN A 7 -7.51 -2.96 -9.16
N VAL A 8 -6.53 -2.35 -8.48
CA VAL A 8 -6.41 -0.88 -8.40
C VAL A 8 -5.94 -0.37 -9.77
N SER A 9 -6.55 0.69 -10.29
CA SER A 9 -6.14 1.27 -11.58
C SER A 9 -4.76 1.91 -11.47
N ASP A 10 -4.10 2.15 -12.60
CA ASP A 10 -2.79 2.81 -12.60
C ASP A 10 -2.88 4.25 -12.07
N GLU A 11 -3.99 4.96 -12.34
CA GLU A 11 -4.24 6.30 -11.80
C GLU A 11 -4.36 6.27 -10.27
N GLU A 12 -5.12 5.34 -9.72
CA GLU A 12 -5.29 5.20 -8.27
C GLU A 12 -3.97 4.75 -7.62
N LEU A 13 -3.24 3.82 -8.25
CA LEU A 13 -1.95 3.36 -7.75
C LEU A 13 -0.93 4.51 -7.71
N LYS A 14 -0.93 5.37 -8.74
CA LYS A 14 -0.13 6.60 -8.79
C LYS A 14 -0.56 7.59 -7.71
N PHE A 15 -1.86 7.79 -7.51
CA PHE A 15 -2.37 8.65 -6.43
C PHE A 15 -1.87 8.17 -5.05
N LEU A 16 -1.99 6.87 -4.77
CA LEU A 16 -1.49 6.27 -3.53
C LEU A 16 0.02 6.51 -3.36
N TYR A 17 0.81 6.32 -4.42
CA TYR A 17 2.25 6.59 -4.42
C TYR A 17 2.57 8.04 -4.03
N GLU A 18 1.91 9.01 -4.66
CA GLU A 18 2.10 10.44 -4.40
C GLU A 18 1.73 10.80 -2.96
N GLN A 19 0.62 10.26 -2.44
CA GLN A 19 0.20 10.46 -1.06
C GLN A 19 1.19 9.87 -0.05
N ILE A 20 1.74 8.69 -0.34
CA ILE A 20 2.75 8.05 0.51
C ILE A 20 4.02 8.90 0.56
N LEU A 21 4.47 9.41 -0.58
CA LEU A 21 5.64 10.29 -0.63
C LEU A 21 5.40 11.61 0.12
N ALA A 22 4.25 12.25 -0.08
CA ALA A 22 3.90 13.49 0.62
C ALA A 22 3.92 13.29 2.15
N GLY A 23 3.30 12.20 2.64
CA GLY A 23 3.34 11.85 4.06
C GLY A 23 4.76 11.68 4.60
N ARG A 24 5.65 11.01 3.83
CA ARG A 24 7.06 10.85 4.22
C ARG A 24 7.80 12.19 4.31
N ILE A 25 7.56 13.10 3.37
CA ILE A 25 8.17 14.44 3.38
C ILE A 25 7.71 15.24 4.60
N GLU A 26 6.45 15.12 4.97
CA GLU A 26 5.85 15.82 6.11
C GLU A 26 6.10 15.12 7.46
N GLY A 27 6.71 13.93 7.46
CA GLY A 27 6.86 13.11 8.67
C GLY A 27 5.54 12.56 9.22
N LEU A 28 4.50 12.51 8.37
CA LEU A 28 3.16 12.05 8.71
C LEU A 28 2.87 10.68 8.11
N ARG A 29 2.02 9.89 8.79
CA ARG A 29 1.47 8.69 8.17
C ARG A 29 0.49 9.08 7.06
N PRO A 30 0.66 8.58 5.83
CA PRO A 30 -0.36 8.72 4.80
C PRO A 30 -1.60 7.90 5.16
N ARG A 31 -2.78 8.54 5.16
CA ARG A 31 -4.07 7.87 5.47
C ARG A 31 -4.70 7.18 4.27
N CYS A 32 -4.13 7.36 3.07
CA CYS A 32 -4.63 6.73 1.85
C CYS A 32 -4.59 5.18 1.91
N LEU A 33 -3.79 4.60 2.83
CA LEU A 33 -3.70 3.17 3.04
C LEU A 33 -4.69 2.62 4.09
N ASP A 34 -5.47 3.47 4.77
CA ASP A 34 -6.26 3.06 5.94
C ASP A 34 -7.33 2.01 5.62
N GLU A 35 -7.95 2.08 4.44
CA GLU A 35 -8.90 1.07 3.98
C GLU A 35 -8.22 -0.29 3.78
N TYR A 36 -7.08 -0.30 3.11
CA TYR A 36 -6.28 -1.50 2.85
C TYR A 36 -5.74 -2.12 4.15
N ILE A 37 -5.33 -1.27 5.12
CA ILE A 37 -4.92 -1.72 6.45
C ILE A 37 -6.08 -2.41 7.18
N ARG A 38 -7.30 -1.88 7.06
CA ARG A 38 -8.50 -2.51 7.62
C ARG A 38 -8.73 -3.89 7.01
N GLN A 39 -8.69 -3.99 5.68
CA GLN A 39 -8.84 -5.27 4.98
C GLN A 39 -7.80 -6.31 5.43
N VAL A 40 -6.54 -5.90 5.64
CA VAL A 40 -5.48 -6.78 6.16
C VAL A 40 -5.80 -7.25 7.59
N LYS A 41 -6.28 -6.35 8.45
CA LYS A 41 -6.64 -6.68 9.83
C LYS A 41 -7.90 -7.55 9.96
N ASP A 42 -8.81 -7.46 8.99
CA ASP A 42 -10.01 -8.30 8.97
C ASP A 42 -9.66 -9.77 8.69
N ILE A 43 -8.47 -10.03 8.13
CA ILE A 43 -8.03 -11.37 7.71
C ILE A 43 -6.93 -11.92 8.61
N PHE A 44 -6.06 -11.06 9.14
CA PHE A 44 -4.94 -11.44 9.98
C PHE A 44 -5.03 -10.76 11.35
N PRO A 45 -4.74 -11.47 12.46
CA PRO A 45 -4.76 -10.91 13.82
C PRO A 45 -3.50 -10.07 14.07
N LEU A 46 -3.28 -9.03 13.27
CA LEU A 46 -2.13 -8.13 13.33
C LEU A 46 -2.45 -6.88 14.15
N SER A 47 -1.45 -6.36 14.86
CA SER A 47 -1.51 -5.00 15.37
C SER A 47 -1.63 -3.99 14.22
N PHE A 48 -2.06 -2.76 14.53
CA PHE A 48 -2.15 -1.71 13.52
C PHE A 48 -0.80 -1.46 12.81
N GLY A 49 0.30 -1.42 13.58
CA GLY A 49 1.63 -1.19 13.04
C GLY A 49 2.12 -2.32 12.12
N GLU A 50 1.81 -3.58 12.44
CA GLU A 50 2.14 -4.72 11.59
C GLU A 50 1.30 -4.73 10.31
N ALA A 51 0.00 -4.47 10.43
CA ALA A 51 -0.90 -4.39 9.28
C ALA A 51 -0.51 -3.25 8.33
N TRP A 52 -0.10 -2.11 8.86
CA TRP A 52 0.48 -1.03 8.05
C TRP A 52 1.72 -1.51 7.32
N ARG A 53 2.77 -1.98 8.01
CA ARG A 53 4.01 -2.43 7.35
C ARG A 53 3.75 -3.48 6.28
N TYR A 54 2.84 -4.42 6.55
CA TYR A 54 2.42 -5.42 5.57
C TYR A 54 1.74 -4.78 4.35
N THR A 55 0.77 -3.90 4.57
CA THR A 55 0.04 -3.19 3.49
C THR A 55 0.99 -2.39 2.62
N GLU A 56 1.91 -1.64 3.23
CA GLU A 56 2.90 -0.84 2.51
C GLU A 56 3.86 -1.72 1.72
N LYS A 57 4.31 -2.85 2.29
CA LYS A 57 5.10 -3.83 1.54
C LYS A 57 4.35 -4.33 0.29
N VAL A 58 3.11 -4.77 0.45
CA VAL A 58 2.31 -5.31 -0.67
C VAL A 58 2.04 -4.24 -1.73
N PHE A 59 1.88 -2.98 -1.33
CA PHE A 59 1.80 -1.85 -2.26
C PHE A 59 3.06 -1.73 -3.11
N TRP A 60 4.25 -1.72 -2.48
CA TRP A 60 5.51 -1.61 -3.21
C TRP A 60 5.81 -2.84 -4.08
N ASP A 61 5.42 -4.04 -3.63
CA ASP A 61 5.51 -5.26 -4.44
C ASP A 61 4.66 -5.14 -5.71
N GLU A 62 3.44 -4.58 -5.62
CA GLU A 62 2.59 -4.34 -6.80
C GLU A 62 3.19 -3.29 -7.75
N VAL A 63 3.71 -2.17 -7.21
CA VAL A 63 4.43 -1.17 -8.02
C VAL A 63 5.63 -1.81 -8.74
N GLY A 64 6.40 -2.62 -8.02
CA GLY A 64 7.51 -3.40 -8.58
C GLY A 64 7.05 -4.29 -9.74
N LYS A 65 5.98 -5.06 -9.52
CA LYS A 65 5.40 -5.95 -10.54
C LYS A 65 4.93 -5.19 -11.79
N ARG A 66 4.26 -4.05 -11.65
CA ARG A 66 3.69 -3.32 -12.80
C ARG A 66 4.71 -2.56 -13.61
N TYR A 67 5.67 -1.93 -12.94
CA TYR A 67 6.57 -0.97 -13.59
C TYR A 67 8.00 -1.47 -13.76
N PHE A 68 8.37 -2.60 -13.14
CA PHE A 68 9.75 -3.07 -13.10
C PHE A 68 9.92 -4.58 -13.35
N ALA A 69 8.85 -5.37 -13.56
CA ALA A 69 8.94 -6.82 -13.75
C ALA A 69 9.61 -7.27 -15.07
N SER A 70 9.87 -6.35 -15.99
CA SER A 70 10.55 -6.62 -17.28
C SER A 70 12.00 -6.13 -17.33
N LEU A 71 12.61 -5.80 -16.17
CA LEU A 71 14.03 -5.43 -16.07
C LEU A 71 14.94 -6.65 -15.90
#